data_AF-A0AAJ2JVY8-F1
#
_entry.id   AF-A0AAJ2JVY8-F1
#
_cell.length_a   1.000
_cell.length_b   1.000
_cell.length_c   1.000
_cell.angle_alpha   90.00
_cell.angle_beta   90.00
_cell.angle_gamma   90.00
#
_symmetry.space_group_name_H-M   'P 1'
#
loop_
_entity.id
_entity.type
_entity.pdbx_description
1 polymer ?
#
loop_
_entity_poly.entity_id
_entity_poly.type
_entity_poly.pdbx_seq_one_letter_code
_entity_poly.pdbx_strand_id
1 'polypeptide(L)'
;MQPKYINLLGGALILQAAAIIKIIGELIQDTRCASIIIITSFSKLSDINKSTISRIVSSEIKRPEFSTLEPLATALDITYKILA
;
A
#
# COMPACT_ATOMS: atom_id res chain seq x y z
N MET A 1 -47.15 16.50 30.17
CA MET A 1 -46.07 15.49 30.11
C MET A 1 -45.06 15.95 29.07
N GLN A 2 -43.79 16.14 29.44
CA GLN A 2 -42.74 16.55 28.50
C GLN A 2 -41.89 15.35 28.06
N PRO A 3 -41.47 15.26 26.79
CA PRO A 3 -40.71 14.11 26.31
C PRO A 3 -39.26 14.17 26.80
N LYS A 4 -38.75 13.03 27.29
CA LYS A 4 -37.33 12.86 27.65
C LYS A 4 -36.49 12.70 26.39
N TYR A 5 -35.59 13.63 26.15
CA TYR A 5 -34.49 13.49 25.19
C TYR A 5 -33.56 12.37 25.67
N ILE A 6 -33.41 11.32 24.86
CA ILE A 6 -32.43 10.25 25.08
C ILE A 6 -31.15 10.68 24.37
N ASN A 7 -30.08 10.92 25.13
CA ASN A 7 -28.75 11.22 24.61
C ASN A 7 -28.21 10.04 23.77
N LEU A 8 -28.13 10.21 22.45
CA LEU A 8 -27.48 9.30 21.51
C LEU A 8 -26.01 9.69 21.28
N LEU A 9 -25.21 9.77 22.36
CA LEU A 9 -23.75 9.93 22.27
C LEU A 9 -23.03 8.66 22.77
N GLY A 10 -23.55 7.50 22.38
CA GLY A 10 -22.90 6.19 22.55
C GLY A 10 -22.25 5.64 21.28
N GLY A 11 -22.13 6.46 20.24
CA GLY A 11 -21.60 6.08 18.93
C GLY A 11 -20.28 6.77 18.60
N ALA A 12 -19.37 6.89 19.57
CA ALA A 12 -18.00 7.25 19.27
C ALA A 12 -17.35 6.09 18.50
N LEU A 13 -17.42 6.20 17.17
CA LEU A 13 -16.53 5.64 16.17
C LEU A 13 -15.39 4.79 16.75
N ILE A 14 -15.60 3.48 16.90
CA ILE A 14 -14.50 2.52 16.90
C ILE A 14 -14.56 1.78 15.57
N LEU A 15 -14.19 2.49 14.50
CA LEU A 15 -13.55 1.81 13.39
C LEU A 15 -12.16 1.45 13.90
N GLN A 16 -12.06 0.31 14.59
CA GLN A 16 -10.79 -0.34 14.78
C GLN A 16 -10.35 -0.74 13.37
N ALA A 17 -9.59 0.13 12.71
CA ALA A 17 -8.98 -0.17 11.44
C ALA A 17 -8.09 -1.39 11.70
N ALA A 18 -8.60 -2.57 11.38
CA ALA A 18 -7.81 -3.79 11.42
C ALA A 18 -6.57 -3.49 10.56
N ALA A 19 -5.39 -3.53 11.18
CA ALA A 19 -4.16 -3.28 10.47
C ALA A 19 -4.03 -4.36 9.39
N ILE A 20 -4.24 -4.00 8.13
CA ILE A 20 -4.05 -4.90 7.01
C ILE A 20 -2.54 -5.06 6.86
N ILE A 21 -2.01 -6.20 7.30
CA ILE A 21 -0.62 -6.57 7.04
C ILE A 21 -0.56 -7.04 5.58
N LYS A 22 0.15 -6.28 4.74
CA LYS A 22 0.45 -6.65 3.36
C LYS A 22 1.91 -7.02 3.24
N ILE A 23 2.21 -7.96 2.36
CA ILE A 23 3.58 -8.13 1.87
C ILE A 23 3.91 -7.02 0.87
N ILE A 24 5.20 -6.71 0.70
CA ILE A 24 5.63 -5.55 -0.10
C ILE A 24 5.12 -5.62 -1.55
N GLY A 25 5.08 -6.82 -2.14
CA GLY A 25 4.52 -7.03 -3.47
C GLY A 25 3.05 -6.59 -3.61
N GLU A 26 2.23 -6.92 -2.63
CA GLU A 26 0.80 -6.53 -2.59
C GLU A 26 0.65 -5.01 -2.40
N LEU A 27 1.44 -4.41 -1.51
CA LEU A 27 1.42 -2.96 -1.31
C LEU A 27 1.78 -2.20 -2.59
N ILE A 28 2.84 -2.63 -3.28
CA ILE A 28 3.27 -2.04 -4.56
C ILE A 28 2.18 -2.22 -5.63
N GLN A 29 1.59 -3.42 -5.72
CA GLN A 29 0.54 -3.71 -6.68
C GLN A 29 -0.69 -2.81 -6.47
N ASP A 30 -1.17 -2.72 -5.24
CA ASP A 30 -2.36 -1.97 -4.89
C ASP A 30 -2.16 -0.47 -5.12
N THR A 31 -1.02 0.05 -4.67
CA THR A 31 -0.69 1.48 -4.84
C THR A 31 -0.57 1.83 -6.32
N ARG A 32 0.13 1.00 -7.11
CA ARG A 32 0.25 1.18 -8.56
C ARG A 32 -1.12 1.16 -9.25
N CYS A 33 -2.00 0.22 -8.89
CA CYS A 33 -3.34 0.11 -9.45
C CYS A 33 -4.23 1.30 -9.08
N ALA A 34 -4.15 1.78 -7.85
CA ALA A 34 -4.85 2.99 -7.40
C ALA A 34 -4.41 4.24 -8.18
N SER A 35 -3.14 4.31 -8.57
CA SER A 35 -2.58 5.38 -9.41
C SER A 35 -2.73 5.14 -10.91
N ILE A 36 -3.38 4.06 -11.36
CA ILE A 36 -3.60 3.71 -12.78
C ILE A 36 -2.28 3.61 -13.58
N ILE A 37 -1.18 3.25 -12.92
CA ILE A 37 0.13 3.10 -13.57
C ILE A 37 0.24 1.68 -14.10
N ILE A 38 0.45 1.44 -15.40
CA ILE A 38 0.70 0.06 -15.90
C ILE A 38 2.16 -0.37 -15.69
N ILE A 39 2.45 -1.68 -15.61
CA ILE A 39 3.82 -2.21 -15.41
C ILE A 39 4.83 -1.63 -16.41
N THR A 40 4.43 -1.41 -17.68
CA THR A 40 5.32 -0.82 -18.69
C THR A 40 5.75 0.60 -18.33
N SER A 41 4.83 1.44 -17.87
CA SER A 41 5.15 2.81 -17.44
C SER A 41 5.87 2.79 -16.10
N PHE A 42 5.47 1.90 -15.20
CA PHE A 42 6.12 1.76 -13.89
C PHE A 42 7.60 1.41 -14.02
N SER A 43 7.92 0.46 -14.91
CA SER A 43 9.29 0.09 -15.25
C SER A 43 10.14 1.27 -15.72
N LYS A 44 9.55 2.19 -16.50
CA LYS A 44 10.24 3.40 -16.94
C LYS A 44 10.43 4.41 -15.80
N LEU A 45 9.43 4.54 -14.93
CA LEU A 45 9.47 5.49 -13.81
C LEU A 45 10.45 5.07 -12.71
N SER A 46 10.56 3.77 -12.45
CA SER A 46 11.40 3.23 -11.38
C SER A 46 12.77 2.75 -11.85
N ASP A 47 13.03 2.76 -13.17
CA ASP A 47 14.20 2.13 -13.80
C ASP A 47 14.42 0.64 -13.42
N ILE A 48 13.31 -0.08 -13.14
CA ILE A 48 13.35 -1.52 -12.82
C ILE A 48 12.77 -2.30 -13.99
N ASN A 49 13.36 -3.44 -14.33
CA ASN A 49 12.88 -4.30 -15.40
C ASN A 49 11.43 -4.77 -15.16
N LYS A 50 10.61 -4.75 -16.21
CA LYS A 50 9.21 -5.22 -16.17
C LYS A 50 9.06 -6.64 -15.61
N SER A 51 9.97 -7.55 -15.94
CA SER A 51 9.93 -8.94 -15.44
C SER A 51 10.12 -8.98 -13.93
N THR A 52 11.08 -8.22 -13.41
CA THR A 52 11.32 -8.08 -11.97
C THR A 52 10.10 -7.51 -11.26
N ILE A 53 9.52 -6.41 -11.79
CA ILE A 53 8.29 -5.83 -11.25
C ILE A 53 7.16 -6.86 -11.23
N SER A 54 6.95 -7.56 -12.34
CA SER A 54 5.88 -8.56 -12.46
C SER A 54 6.00 -9.66 -11.40
N ARG A 55 7.21 -10.13 -11.13
CA ARG A 55 7.49 -11.18 -10.13
C ARG A 55 7.33 -10.68 -8.69
N ILE A 56 7.60 -9.40 -8.45
CA ILE A 56 7.36 -8.77 -7.13
C ILE A 56 5.86 -8.63 -6.88
N VAL A 57 5.11 -8.04 -7.81
CA VAL A 57 3.67 -7.78 -7.64
C VAL A 57 2.81 -9.06 -7.69
N SER A 58 3.32 -10.14 -8.29
CA SER A 58 2.71 -11.47 -8.24
C SER A 58 3.13 -12.30 -7.02
N SER A 59 3.92 -11.73 -6.11
CA SER A 59 4.42 -12.39 -4.90
C SER A 59 5.33 -13.60 -5.17
N GLU A 60 5.84 -13.77 -6.39
CA GLU A 60 6.88 -14.76 -6.71
C GLU A 60 8.19 -14.43 -5.99
N ILE A 61 8.54 -13.13 -5.94
CA ILE A 61 9.65 -12.63 -5.11
C ILE A 61 9.09 -12.10 -3.79
N LYS A 62 9.17 -12.92 -2.74
CA LYS A 62 8.62 -12.60 -1.41
C LYS A 62 9.44 -11.55 -0.64
N ARG A 63 10.75 -11.48 -0.91
CA ARG A 63 11.68 -10.58 -0.21
C ARG A 63 12.69 -9.98 -1.20
N PRO A 64 12.26 -9.02 -2.02
CA PRO A 64 13.17 -8.32 -2.93
C PRO A 64 14.22 -7.53 -2.13
N GLU A 65 15.39 -7.34 -2.74
CA GLU A 65 16.44 -6.50 -2.14
C GLU A 65 16.00 -5.05 -2.04
N PHE A 66 16.53 -4.34 -1.04
CA PHE A 66 16.20 -2.92 -0.83
C PHE A 66 16.56 -2.06 -2.05
N SER A 67 17.68 -2.36 -2.72
CA SER A 67 18.12 -1.75 -3.99
C SER A 67 17.08 -1.83 -5.11
N THR A 68 16.22 -2.85 -5.09
CA THR A 68 15.10 -3.01 -6.02
C THR A 68 13.83 -2.34 -5.51
N LEU A 69 13.62 -2.34 -4.19
CA LEU A 69 12.42 -1.80 -3.56
C LEU A 69 12.39 -0.28 -3.52
N GLU A 70 13.51 0.36 -3.19
CA GLU A 70 13.59 1.81 -3.02
C GLU A 70 13.15 2.57 -4.28
N PRO A 71 13.61 2.23 -5.51
CA PRO A 71 13.15 2.89 -6.72
C PRO A 71 11.65 2.67 -6.99
N LEU A 72 11.12 1.49 -6.65
CA LEU A 72 9.69 1.17 -6.83
C LEU A 72 8.82 1.96 -5.84
N ALA A 73 9.23 2.03 -4.59
CA ALA A 73 8.55 2.81 -3.56
C ALA A 73 8.61 4.31 -3.87
N THR A 74 9.78 4.82 -4.29
CA THR A 74 9.96 6.22 -4.71
C THR A 74 9.07 6.58 -5.89
N ALA A 75 9.01 5.73 -6.93
CA ALA A 75 8.16 5.97 -8.09
C ALA A 75 6.64 5.93 -7.78
N LEU A 76 6.24 5.36 -6.63
CA LEU A 76 4.86 5.33 -6.13
C LEU A 76 4.61 6.28 -4.95
N ASP A 77 5.60 7.10 -4.58
CA ASP A 77 5.55 7.98 -3.41
C ASP A 77 5.18 7.23 -2.09
N ILE A 78 5.63 5.99 -1.96
CA ILE A 78 5.42 5.17 -0.77
C ILE A 78 6.47 5.54 0.28
N THR A 79 6.02 6.10 1.40
CA THR A 79 6.89 6.38 2.55
C THR A 79 7.18 5.11 3.34
N TYR A 80 8.45 4.87 3.68
CA TYR A 80 8.87 3.78 4.57
C TYR A 80 9.93 4.25 5.56
N LYS A 81 10.06 3.52 6.67
CA LYS A 81 11.09 3.74 7.70
C LYS A 81 12.01 2.54 7.75
N ILE A 82 13.31 2.79 7.63
CA ILE A 82 14.34 1.78 7.90
C ILE A 82 14.55 1.75 9.42
N LEU A 83 14.44 0.57 10.01
CA LEU A 83 14.83 0.34 11.39
C LEU A 83 16.30 -0.11 11.36
N ALA A 84 17.20 0.80 11.74
CA ALA A 84 18.63 0.55 11.88
C ALA A 84 18.94 -0.07 13.25
#